data_AF-B8CKT7-F1
#
_entry.id   AF-B8CKT7-F1
#
_cell.length_a   1.000
_cell.length_b   1.000
_cell.length_c   1.000
_cell.angle_alpha   90.00
_cell.angle_beta   90.00
_cell.angle_gamma   90.00
#
_symmetry.space_group_name_H-M   'P 1'
#
loop_
_entity.id
_entity.type
_entity.pdbx_description
1 polymer ?
#
loop_
_entity_poly.entity_id
_entity_poly.type
_entity_poly.pdbx_seq_one_letter_code
_entity_poly.pdbx_strand_id
1 'polypeptide(L)'
;MQIKPILLTSMVLSTMAFSSYVHAKPGKQYSPLSVSVSRIATGTAAVGEQGNELQRDQWMFDLKTGMPLNKQWMIAAKLGYDNLDYDWTSTSIASQQTWDKIERYRASVSLSYRPDEHWMFMLAPKIQYAASDNASLSNAQSYGAFLSAMYRFGSGNMIGFGVGYLNDIDEVRTVPFIAVNWQITEKLKLGNPFSAGFSGPAGLELSYAMNPDWDFGVGTSKRTNRFLIADDEETAEIDEWVSFARVGWKVNSSFSVNGYAGYFFNGELELNPQNSKEEIENQGALALDLTYKF
;
A
#
# COMPACT_ATOMS: atom_id res chain seq x y z
N MET A 1 -48.45 6.87 -12.49
CA MET A 1 -47.99 8.11 -13.17
C MET A 1 -47.34 8.98 -12.11
N GLN A 2 -46.15 9.52 -12.42
CA GLN A 2 -45.38 10.52 -11.66
C GLN A 2 -44.63 10.06 -10.40
N ILE A 3 -43.43 10.51 -10.07
CA ILE A 3 -42.22 11.05 -10.76
C ILE A 3 -41.18 11.08 -9.61
N LYS A 4 -39.95 10.61 -9.83
CA LYS A 4 -38.81 10.85 -8.91
C LYS A 4 -38.43 12.34 -8.89
N PRO A 5 -37.82 12.83 -7.80
CA PRO A 5 -36.74 13.78 -7.95
C PRO A 5 -35.42 13.28 -7.36
N ILE A 6 -34.39 13.69 -8.09
CA ILE A 6 -32.96 13.45 -7.95
C ILE A 6 -32.42 14.31 -6.79
N LEU A 7 -31.65 13.71 -5.89
CA LEU A 7 -30.86 14.43 -4.90
C LEU A 7 -29.58 14.94 -5.57
N LEU A 8 -29.49 16.27 -5.70
CA LEU A 8 -28.32 17.00 -6.18
C LEU A 8 -27.44 17.32 -4.95
N THR A 9 -26.36 16.59 -4.74
CA THR A 9 -25.41 16.89 -3.67
C THR A 9 -24.38 17.89 -4.19
N SER A 10 -24.61 19.18 -3.93
CA SER A 10 -23.66 20.26 -4.20
C SER A 10 -22.53 20.24 -3.17
N MET A 11 -21.33 19.82 -3.58
CA MET A 11 -20.11 19.93 -2.79
C MET A 11 -19.51 21.33 -3.00
N VAL A 12 -19.77 22.25 -2.08
CA VAL A 12 -19.13 23.58 -2.06
C VAL A 12 -17.78 23.45 -1.37
N LEU A 13 -16.71 23.47 -2.15
CA LEU A 13 -15.33 23.49 -1.67
C LEU A 13 -14.94 24.94 -1.33
N SER A 14 -15.05 25.33 -0.06
CA SER A 14 -14.61 26.64 0.41
C SER A 14 -13.09 26.65 0.61
N THR A 15 -12.36 27.26 -0.33
CA THR A 15 -10.95 27.61 -0.20
C THR A 15 -10.80 28.81 0.75
N MET A 16 -10.17 28.60 1.91
CA MET A 16 -9.63 29.72 2.71
C MET A 16 -8.12 29.80 2.50
N ALA A 17 -7.72 30.90 1.85
CA ALA A 17 -6.34 31.31 1.68
C ALA A 17 -5.83 32.00 2.95
N PHE A 18 -4.65 31.61 3.43
CA PHE A 18 -3.79 32.47 4.22
C PHE A 18 -2.38 32.39 3.67
N SER A 19 -1.94 33.49 3.05
CA SER A 19 -0.58 33.72 2.60
C SER A 19 0.10 34.75 3.49
N SER A 20 1.32 34.47 3.94
CA SER A 20 2.31 35.50 4.22
C SER A 20 3.69 35.04 3.77
N TYR A 21 4.47 36.00 3.29
CA TYR A 21 5.49 35.90 2.25
C TYR A 21 6.89 35.58 2.77
N VAL A 22 7.67 34.81 1.99
CA VAL A 22 9.10 35.08 1.73
C VAL A 22 9.37 34.78 0.25
N HIS A 23 9.92 35.76 -0.46
CA HIS A 23 10.25 35.72 -1.89
C HIS A 23 11.35 34.69 -2.21
N ALA A 24 10.97 33.64 -2.94
CA ALA A 24 11.83 32.96 -3.90
C ALA A 24 11.05 32.92 -5.23
N LYS A 25 11.75 33.09 -6.36
CA LYS A 25 11.16 33.10 -7.72
C LYS A 25 10.09 31.98 -7.84
N PRO A 26 8.89 32.23 -8.40
CA PRO A 26 7.91 31.19 -8.61
C PRO A 26 8.41 30.27 -9.74
N GLY A 27 9.28 29.33 -9.41
CA GLY A 27 9.30 28.07 -10.15
C GLY A 27 7.88 27.52 -10.09
N LYS A 28 7.37 27.01 -11.22
CA LYS A 28 6.01 26.45 -11.32
C LYS A 28 5.68 25.69 -10.04
N GLN A 29 4.74 26.23 -9.25
CA GLN A 29 4.31 25.62 -8.00
C GLN A 29 3.42 24.44 -8.39
N TYR A 30 4.06 23.31 -8.66
CA TYR A 30 3.36 22.05 -8.91
C TYR A 30 2.51 21.73 -7.69
N SER A 31 1.32 21.22 -7.95
CA SER A 31 0.42 20.79 -6.89
C SER A 31 1.09 19.63 -6.14
N PRO A 32 1.01 19.60 -4.80
CA PRO A 32 1.50 18.45 -4.04
C PRO A 32 0.67 17.18 -4.28
N LEU A 33 -0.41 17.29 -5.06
CA LEU A 33 -1.33 16.22 -5.37
C LEU A 33 -0.73 15.25 -6.39
N SER A 34 -0.92 13.96 -6.11
CA SER A 34 -0.66 12.88 -7.04
C SER A 34 -1.78 11.87 -7.00
N VAL A 35 -2.06 11.28 -8.16
CA VAL A 35 -2.96 10.14 -8.30
C VAL A 35 -2.17 8.96 -8.86
N SER A 36 -2.49 7.75 -8.42
CA SER A 36 -1.97 6.55 -9.05
C SER A 36 -3.05 5.49 -9.23
N VAL A 37 -2.88 4.71 -10.30
CA VAL A 37 -3.67 3.52 -10.60
C VAL A 37 -2.71 2.37 -10.81
N SER A 38 -2.94 1.27 -10.12
CA SER A 38 -2.12 0.08 -10.26
C SER A 38 -2.98 -1.16 -10.44
N ARG A 39 -2.45 -2.15 -11.17
CA ARG A 39 -3.03 -3.48 -11.30
C ARG A 39 -1.99 -4.53 -10.96
N ILE A 40 -2.35 -5.54 -10.19
CA ILE A 40 -1.55 -6.74 -9.94
C ILE A 40 -2.36 -7.93 -10.43
N ALA A 41 -1.75 -8.80 -11.23
CA ALA A 41 -2.35 -10.04 -11.67
C ALA A 41 -1.39 -11.20 -11.37
N THR A 42 -1.92 -12.34 -10.98
CA THR A 42 -1.12 -13.51 -10.64
C THR A 42 -1.43 -14.68 -11.56
N GLY A 43 -0.51 -15.65 -11.61
CA GLY A 43 -0.87 -16.99 -12.06
C GLY A 43 -1.77 -17.69 -11.05
N THR A 44 -2.22 -18.89 -11.42
CA THR A 44 -2.93 -19.81 -10.56
C THR A 44 -1.97 -20.46 -9.55
N ALA A 45 -2.42 -20.61 -8.30
CA ALA A 45 -1.74 -21.35 -7.24
C ALA A 45 -2.68 -22.39 -6.65
N ALA A 46 -2.19 -23.59 -6.37
CA ALA A 46 -2.91 -24.52 -5.51
C ALA A 46 -3.03 -23.96 -4.08
N VAL A 47 -4.14 -24.24 -3.40
CA VAL A 47 -4.39 -23.87 -2.01
C VAL A 47 -4.80 -25.12 -1.23
N GLY A 48 -4.00 -25.47 -0.23
CA GLY A 48 -4.19 -26.69 0.56
C GLY A 48 -4.08 -27.98 -0.26
N GLU A 49 -4.60 -29.08 0.30
CA GLU A 49 -4.50 -30.42 -0.31
C GLU A 49 -5.76 -30.85 -1.08
N GLN A 50 -6.81 -30.03 -1.09
CA GLN A 50 -8.14 -30.40 -1.56
C GLN A 50 -8.39 -30.09 -3.05
N GLY A 51 -7.33 -29.77 -3.81
CA GLY A 51 -7.44 -29.42 -5.22
C GLY A 51 -8.19 -28.10 -5.46
N ASN A 52 -8.08 -27.16 -4.51
CA ASN A 52 -8.49 -25.78 -4.69
C ASN A 52 -7.36 -25.02 -5.38
N GLU A 53 -7.72 -24.15 -6.30
CA GLU A 53 -6.83 -23.27 -7.03
C GLU A 53 -7.31 -21.83 -6.89
N LEU A 54 -6.36 -20.90 -6.77
CA LEU A 54 -6.61 -19.49 -6.61
C LEU A 54 -5.83 -18.68 -7.65
N GLN A 55 -6.52 -17.81 -8.36
CA GLN A 55 -5.91 -16.74 -9.15
C GLN A 55 -6.35 -15.38 -8.59
N ARG A 56 -5.47 -14.37 -8.63
CA ARG A 56 -5.73 -13.05 -8.06
C ARG A 56 -5.59 -11.93 -9.09
N ASP A 57 -6.57 -11.03 -9.14
CA ASP A 57 -6.50 -9.76 -9.86
C ASP A 57 -6.83 -8.62 -8.89
N GLN A 58 -5.96 -7.62 -8.79
CA GLN A 58 -6.14 -6.51 -7.86
C GLN A 58 -5.96 -5.18 -8.58
N TRP A 59 -6.95 -4.31 -8.42
CA TRP A 59 -6.86 -2.90 -8.81
C TRP A 59 -6.70 -2.03 -7.58
N MET A 60 -5.83 -1.02 -7.68
CA MET A 60 -5.56 -0.06 -6.62
C MET A 60 -5.61 1.35 -7.17
N PHE A 61 -6.33 2.22 -6.47
CA PHE A 61 -6.46 3.64 -6.79
C PHE A 61 -6.01 4.43 -5.59
N ASP A 62 -5.04 5.31 -5.76
CA ASP A 62 -4.51 6.12 -4.65
C ASP A 62 -4.53 7.60 -4.99
N LEU A 63 -4.93 8.41 -4.02
CA LEU A 63 -4.82 9.86 -4.01
C LEU A 63 -3.87 10.26 -2.88
N LYS A 64 -2.81 10.98 -3.18
CA LYS A 64 -1.81 11.41 -2.20
C LYS A 64 -1.53 12.90 -2.31
N THR A 65 -1.40 13.56 -1.17
CA THR A 65 -0.91 14.95 -1.07
C THR A 65 0.08 15.07 0.09
N GLY A 66 1.02 16.00 0.01
CA GLY A 66 1.91 16.29 1.12
C GLY A 66 2.68 17.58 0.97
N MET A 67 2.92 18.26 2.09
CA MET A 67 3.60 19.55 2.11
C MET A 67 4.48 19.71 3.35
N PRO A 68 5.62 20.42 3.22
CA PRO A 68 6.35 20.89 4.38
C PRO A 68 5.50 21.95 5.11
N LEU A 69 5.34 21.79 6.43
CA LEU A 69 4.74 22.82 7.29
C LEU A 69 5.79 23.88 7.66
N ASN A 70 7.03 23.43 7.87
CA ASN A 70 8.21 24.27 8.07
C ASN A 70 9.48 23.44 7.76
N LYS A 71 10.66 23.92 8.18
CA LYS A 71 11.94 23.22 7.95
C LYS A 71 12.05 21.86 8.66
N GLN A 72 11.32 21.67 9.75
CA GLN A 72 11.39 20.48 10.59
C GLN A 72 10.21 19.51 10.36
N TRP A 73 9.04 20.03 9.99
CA TRP A 73 7.81 19.27 9.91
C TRP A 73 7.30 19.11 8.48
N MET A 74 6.91 17.90 8.13
CA MET A 74 6.20 17.59 6.89
C MET A 74 4.95 16.77 7.20
N ILE A 75 3.84 17.13 6.57
CA ILE A 75 2.58 16.39 6.65
C ILE A 75 2.24 15.81 5.27
N ALA A 76 1.69 14.61 5.24
CA ALA A 76 1.10 14.04 4.04
C ALA A 76 -0.17 13.26 4.39
N ALA A 77 -1.07 13.16 3.43
CA ALA A 77 -2.29 12.37 3.51
C ALA A 77 -2.40 11.48 2.27
N LYS A 78 -2.94 10.28 2.46
CA LYS A 78 -3.20 9.31 1.40
C LYS A 78 -4.58 8.70 1.60
N LEU A 79 -5.38 8.71 0.54
CA LEU A 79 -6.63 7.96 0.42
C LEU A 79 -6.43 6.88 -0.65
N GLY A 80 -7.06 5.73 -0.47
CA GLY A 80 -7.01 4.66 -1.45
C GLY A 80 -8.28 3.82 -1.49
N TYR A 81 -8.53 3.23 -2.65
CA TYR A 81 -9.55 2.21 -2.88
C TYR A 81 -8.93 1.06 -3.65
N ASP A 82 -9.16 -0.16 -3.18
CA ASP A 82 -8.71 -1.37 -3.84
C ASP A 82 -9.91 -2.28 -4.11
N ASN A 83 -9.88 -2.93 -5.26
CA ASN A 83 -10.77 -4.02 -5.62
C ASN A 83 -9.90 -5.26 -5.81
N LEU A 84 -10.12 -6.30 -5.01
CA LEU A 84 -9.36 -7.54 -5.06
C LEU A 84 -10.32 -8.65 -5.47
N ASP A 85 -10.01 -9.28 -6.59
CA ASP A 85 -10.73 -10.40 -7.17
C ASP A 85 -9.90 -11.68 -6.96
N TYR A 86 -10.52 -12.69 -6.38
CA TYR A 86 -9.99 -13.99 -6.02
C TYR A 86 -10.82 -15.03 -6.77
N ASP A 87 -10.29 -15.43 -7.92
CA ASP A 87 -10.92 -16.43 -8.78
C ASP A 87 -10.58 -17.82 -8.24
N TRP A 88 -11.56 -18.40 -7.53
CA TRP A 88 -11.48 -19.72 -6.94
C TRP A 88 -11.98 -20.79 -7.90
N THR A 89 -11.11 -21.74 -8.21
CA THR A 89 -11.51 -22.99 -8.88
C THR A 89 -11.38 -24.13 -7.89
N SER A 90 -12.46 -24.89 -7.67
CA SER A 90 -12.40 -26.10 -6.84
C SER A 90 -12.81 -27.32 -7.64
N THR A 91 -12.07 -28.40 -7.45
CA THR A 91 -12.40 -29.72 -8.00
C THR A 91 -13.33 -30.53 -7.08
N SER A 92 -13.60 -30.03 -5.86
CA SER A 92 -14.46 -30.64 -4.84
C SER A 92 -15.64 -29.74 -4.49
N ILE A 93 -16.84 -30.29 -4.45
CA ILE A 93 -18.06 -29.57 -4.04
C ILE A 93 -18.06 -29.24 -2.53
N ALA A 94 -17.25 -29.94 -1.74
CA ALA A 94 -17.25 -29.82 -0.28
C ALA A 94 -16.41 -28.65 0.29
N SER A 95 -15.64 -27.95 -0.56
CA SER A 95 -14.61 -26.97 -0.14
C SER A 95 -14.67 -25.66 -0.91
N GLN A 96 -15.85 -25.25 -1.35
CA GLN A 96 -16.01 -24.01 -2.10
C GLN A 96 -15.84 -22.81 -1.16
N GLN A 97 -14.79 -22.03 -1.40
CA GLN A 97 -14.63 -20.73 -0.77
C GLN A 97 -15.77 -19.82 -1.21
N THR A 98 -16.38 -19.14 -0.24
CA THR A 98 -17.60 -18.35 -0.46
C THR A 98 -17.31 -16.91 -0.86
N TRP A 99 -16.05 -16.47 -0.76
CA TRP A 99 -15.62 -15.11 -1.04
C TRP A 99 -14.72 -15.08 -2.27
N ASP A 100 -15.01 -14.15 -3.16
CA ASP A 100 -14.32 -13.96 -4.43
C ASP A 100 -13.92 -12.50 -4.62
N LYS A 101 -14.76 -11.55 -4.21
CA LYS A 101 -14.50 -10.12 -4.38
C LYS A 101 -14.42 -9.39 -3.05
N ILE A 102 -13.31 -8.68 -2.83
CA ILE A 102 -13.05 -7.85 -1.65
C ILE A 102 -12.93 -6.38 -2.05
N GLU A 103 -13.73 -5.54 -1.40
CA GLU A 103 -13.60 -4.08 -1.50
C GLU A 103 -12.85 -3.53 -0.30
N ARG A 104 -11.86 -2.67 -0.57
CA ARG A 104 -11.00 -2.11 0.45
C ARG A 104 -10.86 -0.61 0.33
N TYR A 105 -11.15 0.09 1.42
CA TYR A 105 -10.98 1.54 1.53
C TYR A 105 -9.88 1.85 2.53
N ARG A 106 -8.98 2.77 2.19
CA ARG A 106 -7.79 3.09 2.99
C ARG A 106 -7.64 4.58 3.17
N ALA A 107 -7.31 5.00 4.38
CA ALA A 107 -6.93 6.39 4.67
C ALA A 107 -5.74 6.42 5.63
N SER A 108 -4.81 7.34 5.39
CA SER A 108 -3.67 7.56 6.29
C SER A 108 -3.21 9.00 6.27
N VAL A 109 -2.68 9.43 7.42
CA VAL A 109 -2.00 10.71 7.58
C VAL A 109 -0.61 10.40 8.12
N SER A 110 0.42 11.01 7.55
CA SER A 110 1.79 10.85 8.02
C SER A 110 2.38 12.20 8.41
N LEU A 111 3.01 12.23 9.57
CA LEU A 111 3.75 13.37 10.10
C LEU A 111 5.22 12.97 10.21
N SER A 112 6.09 13.73 9.55
CA SER A 112 7.54 13.57 9.66
C SER A 112 8.13 14.75 10.42
N TYR A 113 9.02 14.46 11.37
CA TYR A 113 9.68 15.45 12.21
C TYR A 113 11.20 15.28 12.14
N ARG A 114 11.90 16.38 11.86
CA ARG A 114 13.36 16.48 11.86
C ARG A 114 13.79 17.52 12.89
N PRO A 115 14.04 17.14 14.15
CA PRO A 115 14.45 18.09 15.18
C PRO A 115 15.77 18.77 14.85
N ASP A 116 16.71 18.01 14.27
CA ASP A 116 18.07 18.44 13.94
C ASP A 116 18.53 17.80 12.62
N GLU A 117 19.84 17.88 12.33
CA GLU A 117 20.44 17.35 11.10
C GLU A 117 20.62 15.83 11.09
N HIS A 118 20.54 15.17 12.24
CA HIS A 118 20.80 13.75 12.43
C HIS A 118 19.51 12.93 12.54
N TRP A 119 18.47 13.43 13.19
CA TRP A 119 17.30 12.61 13.49
C TRP A 119 16.10 12.91 12.58
N MET A 120 15.41 11.84 12.20
CA MET A 120 14.11 11.89 11.55
C MET A 120 13.16 10.92 12.25
N PHE A 121 12.01 11.42 12.66
CA PHE A 121 10.91 10.64 13.21
C PHE A 121 9.73 10.67 12.25
N MET A 122 8.98 9.57 12.19
CA MET A 122 7.73 9.50 11.43
C MET A 122 6.64 8.86 12.30
N LEU A 123 5.44 9.42 12.24
CA LEU A 123 4.22 8.84 12.75
C LEU A 123 3.20 8.80 11.60
N ALA A 124 2.65 7.63 11.31
CA ALA A 124 1.69 7.44 10.23
C ALA A 124 0.48 6.61 10.70
N PRO A 125 -0.50 7.23 11.40
CA PRO A 125 -1.79 6.61 11.65
C PRO A 125 -2.54 6.30 10.35
N LYS A 126 -3.31 5.22 10.40
CA LYS A 126 -4.12 4.75 9.28
C LYS A 126 -5.38 4.03 9.76
N ILE A 127 -6.37 4.03 8.89
CA ILE A 127 -7.60 3.26 9.00
C ILE A 127 -7.86 2.57 7.66
N GLN A 128 -8.48 1.41 7.73
CA GLN A 128 -8.90 0.63 6.59
C GLN A 128 -10.27 0.00 6.87
N TYR A 129 -11.03 -0.20 5.80
CA TYR A 129 -12.17 -1.11 5.78
C TYR A 129 -11.92 -2.14 4.68
N ALA A 130 -12.09 -3.43 4.93
CA ALA A 130 -11.85 -4.48 3.93
C ALA A 130 -12.83 -5.65 4.09
N ALA A 131 -13.83 -5.71 3.21
CA ALA A 131 -14.92 -6.69 3.29
C ALA A 131 -15.16 -7.36 1.94
N SER A 132 -15.62 -8.62 1.98
CA SER A 132 -16.18 -9.30 0.83
C SER A 132 -17.55 -8.74 0.45
N ASP A 133 -18.04 -9.08 -0.75
CA ASP A 133 -19.41 -8.77 -1.17
C ASP A 133 -20.49 -9.45 -0.28
N ASN A 134 -20.10 -10.45 0.53
CA ASN A 134 -20.99 -11.18 1.44
C ASN A 134 -20.99 -10.64 2.88
N ALA A 135 -20.22 -9.59 3.17
CA ALA A 135 -20.06 -9.06 4.51
C ALA A 135 -20.32 -7.55 4.58
N SER A 136 -20.78 -7.06 5.73
CA SER A 136 -20.98 -5.62 5.91
C SER A 136 -19.66 -4.89 6.09
N LEU A 137 -19.38 -3.91 5.20
CA LEU A 137 -18.22 -3.04 5.30
C LEU A 137 -18.12 -2.30 6.65
N SER A 138 -19.24 -2.04 7.33
CA SER A 138 -19.25 -1.35 8.63
C SER A 138 -18.54 -2.13 9.74
N ASN A 139 -18.48 -3.46 9.61
CA ASN A 139 -17.90 -4.36 10.59
C ASN A 139 -16.46 -4.73 10.23
N ALA A 140 -15.97 -4.30 9.07
CA ALA A 140 -14.69 -4.70 8.51
C ALA A 140 -13.58 -3.68 8.76
N GLN A 141 -13.65 -2.93 9.87
CA GLN A 141 -12.73 -1.84 10.17
C GLN A 141 -11.44 -2.35 10.83
N SER A 142 -10.31 -1.88 10.31
CA SER A 142 -8.99 -2.04 10.92
C SER A 142 -8.35 -0.67 11.09
N TYR A 143 -7.58 -0.46 12.16
CA TYR A 143 -6.84 0.77 12.37
C TYR A 143 -5.46 0.51 12.96
N GLY A 144 -4.54 1.45 12.76
CA GLY A 144 -3.19 1.28 13.26
C GLY A 144 -2.33 2.50 13.06
N ALA A 145 -1.07 2.37 13.44
CA ALA A 145 -0.08 3.41 13.21
C ALA A 145 1.29 2.80 12.97
N PHE A 146 2.05 3.42 12.06
CA PHE A 146 3.47 3.14 11.89
C PHE A 146 4.29 4.26 12.52
N LEU A 147 5.30 3.87 13.29
CA LEU A 147 6.26 4.76 13.91
C LEU A 147 7.65 4.39 13.41
N SER A 148 8.51 5.37 13.15
CA SER A 148 9.92 5.09 12.88
C SER A 148 10.84 6.21 13.37
N ALA A 149 12.06 5.83 13.74
CA ALA A 149 13.16 6.74 14.03
C ALA A 149 14.35 6.36 13.14
N MET A 150 14.90 7.33 12.42
CA MET A 150 16.04 7.17 11.54
C MET A 150 17.15 8.13 11.94
N TYR A 151 18.38 7.62 11.97
CA TYR A 151 19.59 8.41 12.14
C TYR A 151 20.22 8.69 10.78
N ARG A 152 20.61 9.93 10.55
CA ARG A 152 21.25 10.45 9.35
C ARG A 152 22.73 10.65 9.60
N PHE A 153 23.52 9.96 8.81
CA PHE A 153 24.97 10.08 8.81
C PHE A 153 25.43 11.30 8.01
N GLY A 154 26.68 11.73 8.21
CA GLY A 154 27.26 12.87 7.47
C GLY A 154 27.23 12.72 5.94
N SER A 155 27.16 11.49 5.42
CA SER A 155 26.96 11.22 3.97
C SER A 155 25.55 11.55 3.47
N GLY A 156 24.61 11.80 4.36
CA GLY A 156 23.19 11.95 4.06
C GLY A 156 22.40 10.63 4.09
N ASN A 157 23.07 9.48 4.17
CA ASN A 157 22.42 8.18 4.32
C ASN A 157 21.70 8.08 5.66
N MET A 158 20.63 7.30 5.69
CA MET A 158 19.82 7.10 6.90
C MET A 158 19.50 5.63 7.13
N ILE A 159 19.65 5.19 8.37
CA ILE A 159 19.20 3.88 8.86
C ILE A 159 18.42 4.11 10.15
N GLY A 160 17.39 3.30 10.35
CA GLY A 160 16.53 3.38 11.50
C GLY A 160 15.75 2.11 11.72
N PHE A 161 14.93 2.19 12.75
CA PHE A 161 13.98 1.15 13.10
C PHE A 161 12.59 1.76 13.15
N GLY A 162 11.59 0.95 12.84
CA GLY A 162 10.20 1.29 12.99
C GLY A 162 9.38 0.11 13.47
N VAL A 163 8.16 0.44 13.89
CA VAL A 163 7.17 -0.52 14.34
C VAL A 163 5.82 -0.11 13.81
N GLY A 164 5.08 -1.08 13.27
CA GLY A 164 3.65 -0.95 12.99
C GLY A 164 2.86 -1.57 14.13
N TYR A 165 1.92 -0.83 14.70
CA TYR A 165 0.85 -1.38 15.53
C TYR A 165 -0.42 -1.41 14.69
N LEU A 166 -1.02 -2.59 14.54
CA LEU A 166 -2.24 -2.81 13.75
C LEU A 166 -3.26 -3.49 14.65
N ASN A 167 -4.37 -2.81 14.92
CA ASN A 167 -5.57 -3.42 15.43
C ASN A 167 -6.44 -3.78 14.23
N ASP A 168 -6.38 -5.05 13.84
CA ASP A 168 -7.12 -5.60 12.72
C ASP A 168 -8.47 -6.17 13.19
N ILE A 169 -9.21 -6.78 12.26
CA ILE A 169 -10.46 -7.46 12.57
C ILE A 169 -10.15 -8.68 13.46
N ASP A 170 -10.48 -8.58 14.73
CA ASP A 170 -10.31 -9.60 15.79
C ASP A 170 -8.87 -10.02 16.10
N GLU A 171 -7.88 -9.26 15.63
CA GLU A 171 -6.48 -9.55 15.90
C GLU A 171 -5.62 -8.28 16.04
N VAL A 172 -4.77 -8.25 17.06
CA VAL A 172 -3.79 -7.18 17.26
C VAL A 172 -2.40 -7.66 16.90
N ARG A 173 -1.70 -6.90 16.06
CA ARG A 173 -0.37 -7.24 15.56
C ARG A 173 0.62 -6.10 15.69
N THR A 174 1.85 -6.48 16.03
CA THR A 174 2.98 -5.55 16.09
C THR A 174 4.07 -6.03 15.14
N VAL A 175 4.41 -5.21 14.14
CA VAL A 175 5.35 -5.57 13.07
C VAL A 175 6.58 -4.67 13.15
N PRO A 176 7.74 -5.17 13.61
CA PRO A 176 8.98 -4.43 13.53
C PRO A 176 9.45 -4.34 12.07
N PHE A 177 10.10 -3.24 11.70
CA PHE A 177 10.73 -3.10 10.40
C PHE A 177 11.98 -2.24 10.45
N ILE A 178 12.87 -2.43 9.49
CA ILE A 178 14.06 -1.60 9.33
C ILE A 178 13.71 -0.47 8.36
N ALA A 179 13.97 0.77 8.79
CA ALA A 179 13.82 1.94 7.94
C ALA A 179 15.17 2.27 7.28
N VAL A 180 15.23 2.26 5.95
CA VAL A 180 16.49 2.44 5.21
C VAL A 180 16.32 3.47 4.10
N ASN A 181 17.29 4.38 4.01
CA ASN A 181 17.49 5.25 2.86
C ASN A 181 19.00 5.43 2.67
N TRP A 182 19.59 4.54 1.88
CA TRP A 182 21.03 4.40 1.75
C TRP A 182 21.48 4.54 0.30
N GLN A 183 22.14 5.65 -0.01
CA GLN A 183 22.80 5.86 -1.28
C GLN A 183 24.15 5.12 -1.27
N ILE A 184 24.28 4.09 -2.09
CA ILE A 184 25.49 3.25 -2.19
C ILE A 184 26.47 3.88 -3.18
N THR A 185 25.97 4.31 -4.34
CA THR A 185 26.73 5.04 -5.38
C THR A 185 25.86 6.17 -5.92
N GLU A 186 26.32 6.98 -6.87
CA GLU A 186 25.48 8.02 -7.51
C GLU A 186 24.20 7.47 -8.18
N LYS A 187 24.21 6.19 -8.58
CA LYS A 187 23.10 5.54 -9.30
C LYS A 187 22.42 4.45 -8.50
N LEU A 188 23.06 3.91 -7.46
CA LEU A 188 22.56 2.74 -6.73
C LEU A 188 22.11 3.13 -5.32
N LYS A 189 20.88 2.74 -4.97
CA LYS A 189 20.23 3.08 -3.70
C LYS A 189 19.50 1.89 -3.11
N LEU A 190 19.70 1.65 -1.82
CA LEU A 190 18.89 0.74 -1.02
C LEU A 190 17.88 1.55 -0.20
N GLY A 191 16.61 1.12 -0.17
CA GLY A 191 15.62 1.70 0.72
C GLY A 191 14.36 0.85 0.84
N ASN A 192 13.39 1.30 1.63
CA ASN A 192 12.10 0.64 1.68
C ASN A 192 11.33 0.89 0.36
N PRO A 193 10.68 -0.13 -0.23
CA PRO A 193 9.96 -0.01 -1.50
C PRO A 193 8.76 0.91 -1.37
N PHE A 194 8.41 1.56 -2.47
CA PHE A 194 7.30 2.51 -2.52
C PHE A 194 6.01 1.83 -2.99
N SER A 195 5.31 1.17 -2.07
CA SER A 195 3.84 1.15 -1.95
C SER A 195 3.48 0.28 -0.73
N ALA A 196 3.32 0.92 0.43
CA ALA A 196 2.82 0.23 1.61
C ALA A 196 1.34 -0.12 1.39
N GLY A 197 1.05 -1.41 1.25
CA GLY A 197 -0.29 -1.95 1.53
C GLY A 197 -0.66 -1.75 3.00
N PHE A 198 -1.70 -2.43 3.48
CA PHE A 198 -2.07 -2.35 4.90
C PHE A 198 -0.89 -2.72 5.83
N SER A 199 -0.10 -3.72 5.42
CA SER A 199 1.02 -4.34 6.12
C SER A 199 2.27 -3.46 6.29
N GLY A 200 2.29 -2.24 5.74
CA GLY A 200 3.37 -1.27 5.97
C GLY A 200 4.58 -1.39 5.04
N PRO A 201 5.65 -0.61 5.28
CA PRO A 201 6.82 -0.52 4.40
C PRO A 201 7.90 -1.59 4.68
N ALA A 202 7.54 -2.75 5.22
CA ALA A 202 8.47 -3.76 5.75
C ALA A 202 9.38 -4.46 4.71
N GLY A 203 9.36 -4.02 3.45
CA GLY A 203 10.25 -4.51 2.41
C GLY A 203 11.55 -3.72 2.28
N LEU A 204 12.45 -4.23 1.43
CA LEU A 204 13.65 -3.55 0.95
C LEU A 204 13.72 -3.65 -0.57
N GLU A 205 14.21 -2.59 -1.20
CA GLU A 205 14.45 -2.49 -2.63
C GLU A 205 15.82 -1.88 -2.90
N LEU A 206 16.59 -2.55 -3.75
CA LEU A 206 17.78 -2.02 -4.37
C LEU A 206 17.39 -1.44 -5.74
N SER A 207 17.58 -0.15 -5.91
CA SER A 207 17.25 0.61 -7.12
C SER A 207 18.49 1.14 -7.82
N TYR A 208 18.51 1.04 -9.15
CA TYR A 208 19.56 1.52 -10.03
C TYR A 208 19.00 2.53 -11.03
N ALA A 209 19.40 3.79 -10.90
CA ALA A 209 19.06 4.87 -11.83
C ALA A 209 19.99 4.82 -13.05
N MET A 210 19.52 4.25 -14.15
CA MET A 210 20.31 4.16 -15.38
C MET A 210 20.58 5.55 -15.96
N ASN A 211 19.52 6.37 -16.04
CA ASN A 211 19.51 7.75 -16.50
C ASN A 211 18.33 8.52 -15.82
N PRO A 212 18.12 9.82 -16.09
CA PRO A 212 17.05 10.60 -15.45
C PRO A 212 15.62 10.10 -15.69
N ASP A 213 15.42 9.29 -16.72
CA ASP A 213 14.09 8.83 -17.16
C ASP A 213 13.84 7.35 -16.83
N TRP A 214 14.90 6.54 -16.69
CA TRP A 214 14.80 5.09 -16.47
C TRP A 214 15.55 4.63 -15.23
N ASP A 215 14.85 3.85 -14.41
CA ASP A 215 15.42 3.17 -13.26
C ASP A 215 14.93 1.72 -13.16
N PHE A 216 15.72 0.89 -12.48
CA PHE A 216 15.45 -0.53 -12.29
C PHE A 216 15.50 -0.85 -10.80
N GLY A 217 14.67 -1.77 -10.35
CA GLY A 217 14.61 -2.18 -8.95
C GLY A 217 14.58 -3.69 -8.79
N VAL A 218 15.17 -4.20 -7.72
CA VAL A 218 14.91 -5.55 -7.21
C VAL A 218 14.63 -5.46 -5.73
N GLY A 219 13.62 -6.17 -5.25
CA GLY A 219 13.21 -6.05 -3.85
C GLY A 219 12.43 -7.23 -3.34
N THR A 220 12.21 -7.23 -2.03
CA THR A 220 11.38 -8.20 -1.33
C THR A 220 10.55 -7.52 -0.25
N SER A 221 9.36 -8.03 0.04
CA SER A 221 8.48 -7.55 1.09
C SER A 221 7.65 -8.69 1.67
N LYS A 222 7.44 -8.67 2.98
CA LYS A 222 6.35 -9.42 3.61
C LYS A 222 5.04 -8.66 3.44
N ARG A 223 3.94 -9.37 3.18
CA ARG A 223 2.60 -8.83 3.02
C ARG A 223 1.60 -9.69 3.77
N THR A 224 0.73 -9.00 4.50
CA THR A 224 -0.37 -9.62 5.23
C THR A 224 -1.65 -8.88 4.90
N ASN A 225 -2.65 -9.60 4.39
CA ASN A 225 -3.94 -9.08 3.97
C ASN A 225 -5.02 -9.79 4.77
N ARG A 226 -5.66 -9.07 5.69
CA ARG A 226 -6.85 -9.54 6.41
C ARG A 226 -8.08 -8.81 5.91
N PHE A 227 -9.20 -9.51 5.79
CA PHE A 227 -10.47 -8.95 5.36
C PHE A 227 -11.64 -9.79 5.90
N LEU A 228 -12.77 -9.14 6.11
CA LEU A 228 -14.02 -9.77 6.54
C LEU A 228 -14.62 -10.54 5.35
N ILE A 229 -14.94 -11.82 5.52
CA ILE A 229 -15.50 -12.66 4.45
C ILE A 229 -16.99 -12.96 4.62
N ALA A 230 -17.50 -12.90 5.84
CA ALA A 230 -18.92 -12.95 6.17
C ALA A 230 -19.19 -12.12 7.44
N ASP A 231 -20.46 -11.83 7.73
CA ASP A 231 -20.83 -11.23 9.02
C ASP A 231 -20.51 -12.20 10.18
N ASP A 232 -20.56 -11.73 11.42
CA ASP A 232 -20.14 -12.47 12.64
C ASP A 232 -18.63 -12.73 12.74
N GLU A 233 -17.81 -11.74 12.37
CA GLU A 233 -16.34 -11.74 12.61
C GLU A 233 -15.58 -12.85 11.83
N GLU A 234 -16.20 -13.42 10.80
CA GLU A 234 -15.51 -14.37 9.91
C GLU A 234 -14.51 -13.66 9.02
N THR A 235 -13.23 -14.02 9.15
CA THR A 235 -12.13 -13.35 8.45
C THR A 235 -11.26 -14.34 7.69
N ALA A 236 -10.78 -13.88 6.53
CA ALA A 236 -9.69 -14.52 5.82
C ALA A 236 -8.44 -13.66 5.92
N GLU A 237 -7.31 -14.33 6.09
CA GLU A 237 -6.01 -13.72 6.15
C GLU A 237 -5.03 -14.41 5.21
N ILE A 238 -4.36 -13.64 4.36
CA ILE A 238 -3.28 -14.12 3.50
C ILE A 238 -1.98 -13.49 3.97
N ASP A 239 -1.06 -14.30 4.48
CA ASP A 239 0.31 -13.90 4.83
C ASP A 239 1.32 -14.52 3.85
N GLU A 240 2.15 -13.70 3.23
CA GLU A 240 3.06 -14.15 2.18
C GLU A 240 4.27 -13.23 2.01
N TRP A 241 5.33 -13.77 1.40
CA TRP A 241 6.44 -12.96 0.91
C TRP A 241 6.29 -12.71 -0.59
N VAL A 242 6.76 -11.55 -1.04
CA VAL A 242 6.91 -11.24 -2.47
C VAL A 242 8.31 -10.78 -2.75
N SER A 243 8.96 -11.38 -3.75
CA SER A 243 10.17 -10.84 -4.38
C SER A 243 9.82 -10.32 -5.77
N PHE A 244 10.45 -9.24 -6.19
CA PHE A 244 10.12 -8.60 -7.46
C PHE A 244 11.30 -7.93 -8.14
N ALA A 245 11.21 -7.81 -9.46
CA ALA A 245 11.96 -6.87 -10.27
C ALA A 245 11.03 -5.76 -10.76
N ARG A 246 11.53 -4.53 -10.83
CA ARG A 246 10.81 -3.32 -11.24
C ARG A 246 11.54 -2.62 -12.37
N VAL A 247 10.79 -2.10 -13.34
CA VAL A 247 11.26 -1.15 -14.35
C VAL A 247 10.44 0.13 -14.19
N GLY A 248 11.11 1.24 -13.86
CA GLY A 248 10.53 2.57 -13.74
C GLY A 248 10.85 3.41 -14.97
N TRP A 249 9.82 4.09 -15.50
CA TRP A 249 9.94 5.05 -16.58
C TRP A 249 9.25 6.36 -16.21
N LYS A 250 10.03 7.42 -16.10
CA LYS A 250 9.55 8.79 -15.97
C LYS A 250 9.33 9.38 -17.36
N VAL A 251 8.09 9.26 -17.84
CA VAL A 251 7.67 9.77 -19.15
C VAL A 251 7.87 11.28 -19.27
N ASN A 252 7.56 12.02 -18.20
CA ASN A 252 7.83 13.45 -18.07
C ASN A 252 7.83 13.86 -16.58
N SER A 253 7.85 15.17 -16.29
CA SER A 253 7.83 15.67 -14.91
C SER A 253 6.58 15.32 -14.11
N SER A 254 5.46 15.09 -14.79
CA SER A 254 4.15 14.82 -14.19
C SER A 254 3.76 13.35 -14.24
N PHE A 255 4.19 12.60 -15.25
CA PHE A 255 3.75 11.22 -15.48
C PHE A 255 4.89 10.21 -15.37
N SER A 256 4.65 9.13 -14.64
CA SER A 256 5.58 8.00 -14.49
C SER A 256 4.85 6.66 -14.51
N VAL A 257 5.54 5.64 -15.00
CA VAL A 257 5.06 4.26 -15.13
C VAL A 257 6.04 3.34 -14.41
N ASN A 258 5.55 2.38 -13.64
CA ASN A 258 6.36 1.28 -13.12
C ASN A 258 5.76 -0.06 -13.54
N GLY A 259 6.57 -0.92 -14.16
CA GLY A 259 6.22 -2.31 -14.42
C GLY A 259 6.94 -3.24 -13.46
N TYR A 260 6.29 -4.34 -13.08
CA TYR A 260 6.83 -5.31 -12.12
C TYR A 260 6.67 -6.74 -12.63
N ALA A 261 7.70 -7.54 -12.39
CA ALA A 261 7.62 -9.00 -12.43
C ALA A 261 7.92 -9.52 -11.02
N GLY A 262 6.96 -10.22 -10.42
CA GLY A 262 6.98 -10.65 -9.03
C GLY A 262 6.80 -12.15 -8.88
N TYR A 263 7.13 -12.63 -7.69
CA TYR A 263 6.95 -14.01 -7.28
C TYR A 263 6.53 -14.01 -5.80
N PHE A 264 5.32 -14.48 -5.53
CA PHE A 264 4.83 -14.71 -4.18
C PHE A 264 5.25 -16.10 -3.72
N PHE A 265 5.66 -16.21 -2.47
CA PHE A 265 6.12 -17.47 -1.89
C PHE A 265 5.88 -17.52 -0.38
N ASN A 266 5.89 -18.74 0.17
CA ASN A 266 5.58 -18.99 1.58
C ASN A 266 4.24 -18.33 1.96
N GLY A 267 3.23 -18.58 1.13
CA GLY A 267 1.88 -18.06 1.32
C GLY A 267 1.08 -18.98 2.25
N GLU A 268 0.36 -18.38 3.18
CA GLU A 268 -0.57 -19.05 4.08
C GLU A 268 -1.91 -18.32 4.02
N LEU A 269 -3.00 -19.07 3.81
CA LEU A 269 -4.37 -18.62 4.00
C LEU A 269 -4.86 -19.12 5.36
N GLU A 270 -5.26 -18.21 6.23
CA GLU A 270 -5.90 -18.51 7.50
C GLU A 270 -7.38 -18.07 7.48
N LEU A 271 -8.27 -18.95 7.93
CA LEU A 271 -9.70 -18.67 8.09
C LEU A 271 -10.09 -18.71 9.57
N ASN A 272 -10.74 -17.65 10.03
CA ASN A 272 -11.23 -17.50 11.40
C ASN A 272 -12.75 -17.37 11.42
N PRO A 273 -13.46 -17.95 12.42
CA PRO A 273 -12.93 -18.61 13.63
C PRO A 273 -12.57 -20.10 13.47
N GLN A 274 -12.65 -20.65 12.26
CA GLN A 274 -12.40 -22.07 11.98
C GLN A 274 -10.97 -22.50 12.33
N ASN A 275 -10.03 -21.55 12.50
CA ASN A 275 -8.60 -21.77 12.72
C ASN A 275 -8.00 -22.72 11.66
N SER A 276 -8.53 -22.64 10.43
CA SER A 276 -8.01 -23.43 9.31
C SER A 276 -6.85 -22.67 8.69
N LYS A 277 -5.72 -23.35 8.47
CA LYS A 277 -4.54 -22.82 7.78
C LYS A 277 -4.26 -23.68 6.57
N GLU A 278 -4.20 -23.06 5.40
CA GLU A 278 -3.90 -23.71 4.13
C GLU A 278 -2.68 -23.05 3.50
N GLU A 279 -1.72 -23.85 3.06
CA GLU A 279 -0.58 -23.35 2.29
C GLU A 279 -1.05 -22.91 0.90
N ILE A 280 -0.55 -21.77 0.43
CA ILE A 280 -0.74 -21.29 -0.94
C ILE A 280 0.54 -21.58 -1.71
N GLU A 281 0.41 -22.27 -2.82
CA GLU A 281 1.53 -22.53 -3.73
C GLU A 281 2.17 -21.22 -4.20
N ASN A 282 3.48 -21.25 -4.39
CA ASN A 282 4.19 -20.10 -4.91
C ASN A 282 3.66 -19.71 -6.29
N GLN A 283 3.53 -18.42 -6.56
CA GLN A 283 2.92 -17.93 -7.79
C GLN A 283 3.64 -16.73 -8.38
N GLY A 284 3.80 -16.75 -9.70
CA GLY A 284 4.26 -15.60 -10.46
C GLY A 284 3.21 -14.49 -10.47
N ALA A 285 3.68 -13.24 -10.59
CA ALA A 285 2.83 -12.07 -10.67
C ALA A 285 3.39 -11.03 -11.63
N LEU A 286 2.50 -10.26 -12.24
CA LEU A 286 2.83 -9.06 -13.00
C LEU A 286 2.07 -7.89 -12.40
N ALA A 287 2.71 -6.71 -12.37
CA ALA A 287 2.02 -5.50 -11.97
C ALA A 287 2.39 -4.31 -12.85
N LEU A 288 1.45 -3.37 -12.94
CA LEU A 288 1.64 -2.08 -13.59
C LEU A 288 1.16 -0.99 -12.63
N ASP A 289 1.92 0.07 -12.48
CA ASP A 289 1.57 1.27 -11.72
C ASP A 289 1.76 2.50 -12.59
N LEU A 290 0.73 3.35 -12.63
CA LEU A 290 0.69 4.60 -13.36
C LEU A 290 0.49 5.72 -12.36
N THR A 291 1.39 6.69 -12.32
CA THR A 291 1.32 7.83 -11.40
C THR A 291 1.31 9.14 -12.18
N TYR A 292 0.38 10.03 -11.82
CA TYR A 292 0.32 11.41 -12.31
C TYR A 292 0.45 12.41 -11.16
N LYS A 293 1.30 13.42 -11.33
CA LYS A 293 1.58 14.53 -10.40
C LYS A 293 1.12 15.84 -11.03
N PHE A 294 0.29 16.57 -10.31
CA PHE A 294 -0.36 17.79 -10.78
C PHE A 294 0.54 19.03 -10.72
#